data_AF-A0A941V4Y9-F1
#
_entry.id   AF-A0A941V4Y9-F1
#
_cell.length_a   1.000
_cell.length_b   1.000
_cell.length_c   1.000
_cell.angle_alpha   90.00
_cell.angle_beta   90.00
_cell.angle_gamma   90.00
#
_symmetry.space_group_name_H-M   'P 1'
#
loop_
_entity.id
_entity.type
_entity.pdbx_description
1 polymer ?
#
loop_
_entity_poly.entity_id
_entity_poly.type
_entity_poly.pdbx_seq_one_letter_code
_entity_poly.pdbx_strand_id
1 'polypeptide(L)'
;MHWLRFEHQGAARFGALDGDRVIVHEGDLFGDKRPTAEALAPDGITWLTPCVPSKLIGLWNNFHAAAQKNGWAVPAEPLYFVKAANSYGNWGW
;
A
#
# COMPACT_ATOMS: atom_id res chain seq x y z
N MET A 1 5.53 -2.65 -12.50
CA MET A 1 4.19 -3.20 -12.21
C MET A 1 3.71 -2.59 -10.92
N HIS A 2 2.61 -1.82 -10.95
CA HIS A 2 2.02 -1.22 -9.75
C HIS A 2 0.75 -1.97 -9.39
N TRP A 3 0.75 -2.64 -8.23
CA TRP A 3 -0.42 -3.33 -7.72
C TRP A 3 -1.24 -2.44 -6.81
N LEU A 4 -2.55 -2.60 -6.90
CA LEU A 4 -3.49 -1.70 -6.27
C LEU A 4 -4.79 -2.43 -5.96
N ARG A 5 -5.43 -1.96 -4.89
CA ARG A 5 -6.73 -2.43 -4.43
C ARG A 5 -7.70 -1.27 -4.54
N PHE A 6 -8.92 -1.57 -4.97
CA PHE A 6 -9.93 -0.57 -5.27
C PHE A 6 -11.31 -1.15 -5.05
N GLU A 7 -12.31 -0.28 -4.87
CA GLU A 7 -13.71 -0.65 -4.92
C GLU A 7 -14.26 -0.33 -6.31
N HIS A 8 -14.95 -1.30 -6.91
CA HIS A 8 -15.69 -1.12 -8.16
C HIS A 8 -17.02 -1.86 -8.03
N GLN A 9 -18.13 -1.17 -8.29
CA GLN A 9 -19.50 -1.72 -8.16
C GLN A 9 -19.78 -2.32 -6.76
N GLY A 10 -19.31 -1.67 -5.70
CA GLY A 10 -19.52 -2.08 -4.31
C GLY A 10 -18.70 -3.29 -3.84
N ALA A 11 -17.76 -3.76 -4.66
CA ALA A 11 -16.88 -4.87 -4.30
C ALA A 11 -15.40 -4.42 -4.26
N ALA A 12 -14.69 -4.84 -3.22
CA ALA A 12 -13.24 -4.68 -3.16
C ALA A 12 -12.57 -5.67 -4.12
N ARG A 13 -11.72 -5.14 -5.00
CA ARG A 13 -11.00 -5.87 -6.05
C ARG A 13 -9.55 -5.42 -6.07
N PHE A 14 -8.70 -6.15 -6.78
CA PHE A 14 -7.31 -5.75 -6.98
C PHE A 14 -6.90 -5.94 -8.44
N GLY A 15 -5.83 -5.27 -8.82
CA GLY A 15 -5.34 -5.27 -10.18
C GLY A 15 -3.98 -4.63 -10.29
N ALA A 16 -3.48 -4.56 -11.52
CA ALA A 16 -2.23 -3.89 -11.84
C ALA A 16 -2.49 -2.70 -12.76
N LEU A 17 -1.80 -1.58 -12.51
CA LEU A 17 -1.76 -0.46 -13.44
C LEU A 17 -0.92 -0.84 -14.65
N ASP A 18 -1.52 -0.78 -15.83
CA ASP A 18 -0.89 -0.93 -17.14
C ASP A 18 -1.24 0.29 -18.00
N GLY A 19 -0.25 1.15 -18.23
CA GLY A 19 -0.45 2.47 -18.83
C GLY A 19 -1.43 3.32 -18.02
N ASP A 20 -2.56 3.66 -18.62
CA ASP A 20 -3.65 4.46 -18.06
C ASP A 20 -4.84 3.61 -17.61
N ARG A 21 -4.71 2.29 -17.54
CA ARG A 21 -5.79 1.38 -17.15
C ARG A 21 -5.38 0.44 -16.04
N VAL A 22 -6.37 0.02 -15.26
CA VAL A 22 -6.23 -1.03 -14.27
C VAL A 22 -6.69 -2.34 -14.87
N ILE A 23 -5.76 -3.27 -15.08
CA ILE A 23 -6.10 -4.65 -15.44
C ILE A 23 -6.53 -5.36 -14.17
N VAL A 24 -7.74 -5.91 -14.17
CA VAL A 24 -8.28 -6.57 -12.98
C VAL A 24 -7.71 -7.97 -12.85
N HIS A 25 -7.43 -8.39 -11.62
CA HIS A 25 -6.92 -9.73 -11.32
C HIS A 25 -7.88 -10.50 -10.40
N GLU A 26 -7.86 -11.82 -10.56
CA GLU A 26 -8.45 -12.79 -9.63
C GLU A 26 -7.34 -13.44 -8.80
N GLY A 27 -7.68 -13.91 -7.60
CA GLY A 27 -6.75 -14.59 -6.68
C GLY A 27 -6.36 -13.71 -5.49
N ASP A 28 -5.11 -13.80 -5.06
CA ASP A 28 -4.55 -13.04 -3.95
C ASP A 28 -3.34 -12.20 -4.38
N LEU A 29 -3.23 -10.98 -3.85
CA LEU A 29 -2.14 -10.07 -4.20
C LEU A 29 -0.75 -10.68 -3.89
N PHE A 30 -0.64 -11.36 -2.74
CA PHE A 30 0.61 -11.96 -2.26
C PHE A 30 0.72 -13.47 -2.56
N GLY A 31 -0.38 -14.10 -2.98
CA GLY A 31 -0.41 -15.46 -3.49
C GLY A 31 -0.51 -15.56 -5.02
N ASP A 32 -1.18 -16.62 -5.46
CA ASP A 32 -1.48 -16.87 -6.86
C ASP A 32 -2.51 -15.86 -7.37
N LYS A 33 -2.22 -15.30 -8.55
CA LYS A 33 -3.08 -14.30 -9.21
C LYS A 33 -2.99 -14.42 -10.72
N ARG A 34 -4.11 -14.14 -11.39
CA ARG A 34 -4.19 -14.16 -12.86
C ARG A 34 -4.92 -12.92 -13.37
N PRO A 35 -4.46 -12.28 -14.46
CA PRO A 35 -5.21 -11.21 -15.10
C PRO A 35 -6.54 -11.74 -15.64
N THR A 36 -7.56 -10.90 -15.59
CA THR A 36 -8.83 -11.09 -16.30
C THR A 36 -8.80 -10.31 -17.62
N ALA A 37 -9.87 -10.39 -18.40
CA ALA A 37 -10.05 -9.57 -19.59
C ALA A 37 -10.57 -8.14 -19.27
N GLU A 38 -10.85 -7.84 -18.00
CA GLU A 38 -11.43 -6.57 -17.59
C GLU A 38 -10.35 -5.51 -17.38
N ALA A 39 -10.56 -4.34 -17.96
CA ALA A 39 -9.72 -3.16 -17.81
C ALA A 39 -10.57 -1.96 -17.41
N LEU A 40 -10.19 -1.29 -16.32
CA LEU A 40 -10.93 -0.17 -15.74
C LEU A 40 -10.14 1.13 -15.85
N ALA A 41 -10.85 2.24 -16.02
CA ALA A 41 -10.24 3.56 -15.93
C ALA A 41 -9.98 3.92 -14.44
N PRO A 42 -8.80 4.47 -14.10
CA PRO A 42 -8.47 4.99 -12.77
C PRO A 42 -9.54 5.89 -12.13
N ASP A 43 -10.22 6.70 -12.93
CA ASP A 43 -11.24 7.65 -12.47
C ASP A 43 -12.61 7.00 -12.20
N GLY A 44 -12.81 5.74 -12.62
CA GLY A 44 -14.05 4.99 -12.45
C GLY A 44 -14.09 4.09 -11.22
N ILE A 45 -13.08 4.16 -10.36
CA ILE A 45 -12.90 3.28 -9.20
C ILE A 45 -12.55 4.09 -7.95
N THR A 46 -12.89 3.55 -6.78
CA THR A 46 -12.49 4.16 -5.50
C THR A 46 -11.22 3.48 -5.00
N TRP A 47 -10.15 4.24 -4.78
CA TRP A 47 -8.89 3.70 -4.28
C TRP A 47 -9.00 3.22 -2.84
N LEU A 48 -8.51 2.00 -2.57
CA LEU A 48 -8.40 1.45 -1.22
C LEU A 48 -6.93 1.42 -0.79
N THR A 49 -6.69 1.07 0.47
CA THR A 49 -5.33 0.70 0.89
C THR A 49 -4.83 -0.47 0.04
N PRO A 50 -3.56 -0.48 -0.41
CA PRO A 50 -3.06 -1.44 -1.39
C PRO A 50 -3.14 -2.90 -0.91
N CYS A 51 -3.22 -3.12 0.40
CA CYS A 51 -3.49 -4.41 1.02
C CYS A 51 -4.33 -4.27 2.30
N VAL A 52 -4.61 -5.40 2.94
CA VAL A 52 -5.27 -5.49 4.25
C VAL A 52 -4.26 -6.01 5.30
N PRO A 53 -3.37 -5.16 5.81
CA PRO A 53 -2.33 -5.57 6.75
C PRO A 53 -2.90 -5.81 8.16
N SER A 54 -2.40 -6.84 8.84
CA SER A 54 -2.76 -7.11 10.24
C SER A 54 -2.00 -6.23 11.25
N LYS A 55 -0.85 -5.68 10.86
CA LYS A 55 -0.02 -4.78 11.68
C LYS A 55 0.71 -3.76 10.80
N LEU A 56 0.96 -2.57 11.36
CA LEU A 56 1.89 -1.58 10.82
C LEU A 56 3.08 -1.49 11.77
N ILE A 57 4.25 -1.94 11.31
CA ILE A 57 5.51 -1.85 12.05
C ILE A 57 6.35 -0.75 11.40
N GLY A 58 6.66 0.29 12.16
CA GLY A 58 7.51 1.39 11.73
C GLY A 58 8.91 1.26 12.31
N LEU A 59 9.90 1.69 11.52
CA LEU A 59 11.28 1.81 11.97
C LEU A 59 11.55 3.27 12.31
N TRP A 60 11.93 3.53 13.56
CA TRP A 60 12.22 4.86 14.06
C TRP A 60 13.67 5.23 13.81
N ASN A 61 13.91 6.51 13.52
CA ASN A 61 15.23 7.10 13.32
C ASN A 61 16.11 6.38 12.27
N ASN A 62 15.51 5.89 11.19
CA ASN A 62 16.22 5.18 10.12
C ASN A 62 16.70 6.09 8.97
N PHE A 63 17.06 7.35 9.26
CA PHE A 63 17.56 8.29 8.26
C PHE A 63 18.71 9.14 8.80
N HIS A 64 19.94 8.80 8.40
CA HIS A 64 21.17 9.40 8.94
C HIS A 64 21.23 10.92 8.83
N ALA A 65 20.80 11.50 7.70
CA ALA A 65 20.83 12.96 7.54
C ALA A 65 19.87 13.66 8.52
N ALA A 66 18.71 13.07 8.82
CA ALA A 66 17.81 13.60 9.85
C ALA A 66 18.39 13.41 11.25
N ALA A 67 19.03 12.27 11.54
CA ALA A 67 19.70 12.05 12.82
C ALA A 67 20.80 13.10 13.05
N GLN A 68 21.66 13.34 12.06
CA GLN A 68 22.72 14.35 12.11
C GLN A 68 22.14 15.76 12.32
N LYS A 69 21.09 16.13 11.56
CA LYS A 69 20.45 17.45 11.68
C LYS A 69 19.89 17.72 13.08
N ASN A 70 19.36 16.68 13.74
CA ASN A 70 18.75 16.79 15.07
C ASN A 70 19.72 16.46 16.22
N GLY A 71 20.99 16.15 15.93
CA GLY A 71 21.98 15.78 16.95
C GLY A 71 21.67 14.43 17.64
N TRP A 72 20.94 13.54 16.97
CA TRP A 72 20.62 12.22 17.51
C TRP A 72 21.77 11.25 17.27
N ALA A 73 22.09 10.46 18.29
CA ALA A 73 23.00 9.33 18.14
C ALA A 73 22.41 8.29 17.19
N VAL A 74 23.27 7.60 16.46
CA VAL A 74 22.87 6.40 15.71
C VAL A 74 22.53 5.32 16.74
N PRO A 75 21.30 4.76 16.71
CA PRO A 75 20.93 3.68 17.63
C PRO A 75 21.87 2.48 17.48
N ALA A 76 22.25 1.84 18.60
CA ALA A 76 23.05 0.61 18.58
C ALA A 76 22.29 -0.57 17.95
N GLU A 77 20.96 -0.50 17.97
CA GLU A 77 20.04 -1.48 17.40
C GLU A 77 18.84 -0.78 16.72
N PRO A 78 18.15 -1.42 15.76
CA PRO A 78 16.99 -0.83 15.12
C PRO A 78 15.84 -0.59 16.11
N LEU A 79 15.25 0.61 16.07
CA LEU A 79 14.16 0.99 16.96
C LEU A 79 12.81 0.84 16.25
N TYR A 80 11.87 0.11 16.84
CA TYR A 80 10.58 -0.18 16.22
C TYR A 80 9.41 0.44 17.00
N PHE A 81 8.31 0.73 16.28
CA PHE A 81 7.02 1.06 16.87
C PHE A 81 5.88 0.41 16.08
N VAL A 82 4.71 0.31 16.71
CA VAL A 82 3.48 -0.19 16.07
C VAL A 82 2.45 0.93 16.03
N LYS A 83 1.79 1.09 14.88
CA LYS A 83 0.58 1.92 14.78
C LYS A 83 -0.67 1.07 14.84
N ALA A 84 -1.72 1.62 15.45
CA ALA A 84 -3.02 0.98 15.54
C ALA A 84 -3.64 0.75 14.15
N ALA A 85 -4.42 -0.32 14.01
CA ALA A 85 -5.01 -0.73 12.72
C ALA A 85 -6.03 0.27 12.15
N ASN A 86 -6.54 1.21 12.95
CA ASN A 86 -7.43 2.28 12.50
C ASN A 86 -6.68 3.53 12.01
N SER A 87 -5.35 3.46 11.89
CA SER A 87 -4.53 4.59 11.41
C SER A 87 -4.18 4.54 9.92
N TYR A 88 -4.65 3.50 9.20
CA TYR A 88 -4.46 3.42 7.76
C TYR A 88 -5.31 4.48 7.04
N GLY A 89 -4.69 5.19 6.10
CA GLY A 89 -5.39 6.07 5.15
C GLY A 89 -5.26 5.50 3.73
N ASN A 90 -6.33 5.59 2.95
CA ASN A 90 -6.30 5.38 1.50
C ASN A 90 -6.17 6.72 0.77
N TRP A 91 -5.85 6.65 -0.52
CA TRP A 91 -5.80 7.82 -1.38
C TRP A 91 -7.22 8.38 -1.58
N GLY A 92 -7.39 9.70 -1.39
CA GLY A 92 -8.67 10.40 -1.59
C GLY A 92 -9.37 10.93 -0.33
N TRP A 93 -8.71 10.87 0.84
CA TRP A 93 -9.15 11.46 2.10
C TRP A 93 -8.06 12.38 2.68
#